data_AF-S4V8L7-F1
#
_entry.id   AF-S4V8L7-F1
#
_cell.length_a   1.000
_cell.length_b   1.000
_cell.length_c   1.000
_cell.angle_alpha   90.00
_cell.angle_beta   90.00
_cell.angle_gamma   90.00
#
_symmetry.space_group_name_H-M   'P 1'
#
loop_
_entity.id
_entity.type
_entity.pdbx_description
1 polymer ?
#
loop_
_entity_poly.entity_id
_entity_poly.type
_entity_poly.pdbx_seq_one_letter_code
_entity_poly.pdbx_strand_id
1 'polypeptide(L)'
;ANMLGYNIFIDQDFSGDNTRLGIGGEYWRDYFKSSVNGYFRMSGWHESYNKKDYDERPANGFDIRFNGYLPSYPALGAKLMYEQYYGDNVALFNSDKLQSNPGAATVGVNYTPIPLVTMGIDYRHGTGNENDLLYSMQFRYQFDKPWSQQIEPQYVNEL
;
A
#
# COMPACT_ATOMS: atom_id res chain seq x y z
N ALA A 1 14.84 -0.03 -19.23
CA ALA A 1 15.46 -1.35 -18.87
C ALA A 1 14.50 -2.12 -17.95
N ASN A 2 14.89 -3.23 -17.29
CA ASN A 2 14.06 -3.84 -16.23
C ASN A 2 14.87 -4.02 -14.94
N MET A 3 14.18 -4.06 -13.81
CA MET A 3 14.74 -4.27 -12.48
C MET A 3 13.96 -5.37 -11.77
N LEU A 4 14.68 -6.27 -11.11
CA LEU A 4 14.14 -7.23 -10.16
C LEU A 4 14.62 -6.88 -8.75
N GLY A 5 13.72 -6.96 -7.78
CA GLY A 5 14.00 -6.67 -6.37
C GLY A 5 13.31 -7.66 -5.45
N TYR A 6 13.84 -7.81 -4.23
CA TYR A 6 13.19 -8.52 -3.14
C TYR A 6 13.52 -7.83 -1.82
N ASN A 7 12.63 -7.98 -0.84
CA ASN A 7 12.77 -7.34 0.47
C ASN A 7 12.09 -8.18 1.57
N ILE A 8 12.47 -7.90 2.83
CA ILE A 8 11.91 -8.52 4.03
C ILE A 8 11.72 -7.42 5.08
N PHE A 9 10.60 -7.44 5.80
CA PHE A 9 10.25 -6.46 6.83
C PHE A 9 9.74 -7.14 8.10
N ILE A 10 9.96 -6.51 9.25
CA ILE A 10 9.29 -6.83 10.51
C ILE A 10 8.42 -5.62 10.85
N ASP A 11 7.10 -5.86 10.90
CA ASP A 11 6.13 -4.86 11.33
C ASP A 11 5.81 -5.10 12.82
N GLN A 12 5.90 -4.06 13.62
CA GLN A 12 5.47 -4.06 15.03
C GLN A 12 4.41 -2.98 15.23
N ASP A 13 3.20 -3.40 15.60
CA ASP A 13 2.20 -2.53 16.19
C ASP A 13 2.43 -2.50 17.70
N PHE A 14 2.90 -1.35 18.20
CA PHE A 14 3.18 -1.16 19.63
C PHE A 14 1.93 -0.88 20.46
N SER A 15 0.81 -0.48 19.85
CA SER A 15 -0.43 -0.23 20.56
C SER A 15 -1.14 -1.53 20.90
N GLY A 16 -1.23 -2.44 19.93
CA GLY A 16 -1.81 -3.77 20.10
C GLY A 16 -0.81 -4.87 20.46
N ASP A 17 0.49 -4.62 20.48
CA ASP A 17 1.54 -5.65 20.65
C ASP A 17 1.50 -6.77 19.60
N ASN A 18 1.19 -6.38 18.35
CA ASN A 18 1.09 -7.29 17.22
C ASN A 18 2.37 -7.29 16.38
N THR A 19 2.99 -8.46 16.15
CA THR A 19 4.21 -8.61 15.33
C THR A 19 3.93 -9.39 14.05
N ARG A 20 4.44 -8.91 12.92
CA ARG A 20 4.26 -9.52 11.59
C ARG A 20 5.53 -9.52 10.76
N LEU A 21 5.73 -10.57 9.97
CA LEU A 21 6.77 -10.68 8.95
C LEU A 21 6.18 -10.33 7.57
N GLY A 22 6.85 -9.46 6.83
CA GLY A 22 6.57 -9.15 5.43
C GLY A 22 7.69 -9.68 4.52
N ILE A 23 7.33 -10.24 3.37
CA ILE A 23 8.27 -10.62 2.30
C ILE A 23 7.74 -10.07 0.99
N GLY A 24 8.56 -9.33 0.25
CA GLY A 24 8.16 -8.67 -0.99
C GLY A 24 9.06 -9.02 -2.18
N GLY A 25 8.47 -9.01 -3.37
CA GLY A 25 9.14 -9.14 -4.66
C GLY A 25 8.72 -8.03 -5.61
N GLU A 26 9.64 -7.58 -6.45
CA GLU A 26 9.47 -6.40 -7.30
C GLU A 26 9.91 -6.68 -8.74
N TYR A 27 9.13 -6.16 -9.69
CA TYR A 27 9.51 -6.09 -11.10
C TYR A 27 9.14 -4.72 -11.67
N TRP A 28 10.15 -3.91 -11.99
CA TRP A 28 9.95 -2.54 -12.44
C TRP A 28 10.56 -2.31 -13.83
N ARG A 29 9.96 -1.39 -14.57
CA ARG A 29 10.38 -0.89 -15.87
C ARG A 29 10.14 0.61 -15.94
N ASP A 30 10.59 1.22 -17.02
CA ASP A 30 10.31 2.62 -17.32
C ASP A 30 8.78 2.85 -17.28
N TYR A 31 8.33 3.81 -16.46
CA TYR A 31 6.93 4.16 -16.21
C TYR A 31 6.02 3.07 -15.59
N PHE A 32 6.56 1.94 -15.14
CA PHE A 32 5.76 0.84 -14.59
C PHE A 32 6.45 0.15 -13.42
N LYS A 33 5.78 0.08 -12.28
CA LYS A 33 6.25 -0.60 -11.07
C LYS A 33 5.23 -1.64 -10.65
N SER A 34 5.64 -2.90 -10.59
CA SER A 34 4.83 -3.98 -10.00
C SER A 34 5.51 -4.58 -8.76
N SER A 35 4.71 -4.94 -7.76
CA SER A 35 5.17 -5.66 -6.57
C SER A 35 4.14 -6.68 -6.10
N VAL A 36 4.64 -7.71 -5.43
CA VAL A 36 3.86 -8.72 -4.71
C VAL A 36 4.40 -8.82 -3.29
N ASN A 37 3.51 -8.79 -2.29
CA ASN A 37 3.90 -8.83 -0.89
C ASN A 37 3.11 -9.91 -0.16
N GLY A 38 3.79 -10.69 0.66
CA GLY A 38 3.18 -11.66 1.58
C GLY A 38 3.32 -11.20 3.02
N TYR A 39 2.25 -11.35 3.80
CA TYR A 39 2.15 -10.94 5.19
C TYR A 39 1.87 -12.15 6.08
N PHE A 40 2.76 -12.40 7.04
CA PHE A 40 2.75 -13.60 7.89
C PHE A 40 2.79 -13.20 9.36
N ARG A 41 1.80 -13.60 10.14
CA ARG A 41 1.77 -13.34 11.60
C ARG A 41 3.00 -13.94 12.29
N MET A 42 3.53 -13.20 13.27
CA MET A 42 4.56 -13.69 14.19
C MET A 42 4.06 -13.71 15.64
N SER A 43 3.11 -12.86 16.02
CA SER A 43 2.40 -12.92 17.31
C SER A 43 1.12 -13.79 17.24
N GLY A 44 0.72 -14.30 18.41
CA GLY A 44 -0.49 -15.10 18.61
C GLY A 44 -1.70 -14.26 19.03
N TRP A 45 -2.77 -14.93 19.45
CA TRP A 45 -3.93 -14.25 20.06
C TRP A 45 -3.57 -13.66 21.42
N HIS A 46 -4.03 -12.45 21.66
CA HIS A 46 -4.03 -11.77 22.96
C HIS A 46 -5.23 -10.82 23.04
N GLU A 47 -5.53 -10.30 24.23
CA GLU A 47 -6.64 -9.37 24.43
C GLU A 47 -6.52 -8.17 23.46
N SER A 48 -7.63 -7.82 22.82
CA SER A 48 -7.66 -6.78 21.80
C SER A 48 -7.50 -5.40 22.40
N TYR A 49 -6.70 -4.57 21.74
CA TYR A 49 -6.49 -3.18 22.14
C TYR A 49 -7.73 -2.31 21.90
N ASN A 50 -8.46 -2.54 20.81
CA ASN A 50 -9.52 -1.65 20.34
C ASN A 50 -10.93 -2.22 20.47
N LYS A 51 -11.09 -3.51 20.80
CA LYS A 51 -12.40 -4.17 20.84
C LYS A 51 -12.56 -4.96 22.14
N LYS A 52 -13.35 -4.41 23.06
CA LYS A 52 -13.64 -5.05 24.35
C LYS A 52 -14.27 -6.43 24.16
N ASP A 53 -13.82 -7.40 24.97
CA ASP A 53 -14.25 -8.81 24.96
C ASP A 53 -13.89 -9.57 23.66
N TYR A 54 -12.86 -9.10 22.94
CA TYR A 54 -12.26 -9.79 21.80
C TYR A 54 -10.76 -10.02 22.03
N ASP A 55 -10.24 -11.06 21.41
CA ASP A 55 -8.80 -11.20 21.17
C ASP A 55 -8.46 -10.68 19.76
N GLU A 56 -7.23 -10.23 19.56
CA GLU A 56 -6.68 -9.84 18.26
C GLU A 56 -5.34 -10.54 17.97
N ARG A 57 -5.01 -10.60 16.68
CA ARG A 57 -3.70 -10.99 16.15
C ARG A 57 -3.58 -10.54 14.69
N PRO A 58 -2.38 -10.48 14.09
CA PRO A 58 -2.24 -10.20 12.67
C PRO A 58 -2.93 -11.25 11.80
N ALA A 59 -3.70 -10.79 10.81
CA ALA A 59 -4.20 -11.66 9.74
C ALA A 59 -3.09 -11.95 8.73
N ASN A 60 -2.97 -13.20 8.31
CA ASN A 60 -2.11 -13.55 7.17
C ASN A 60 -2.80 -13.10 5.88
N GLY A 61 -2.01 -12.70 4.89
CA GLY A 61 -2.54 -12.26 3.61
C GLY A 61 -1.46 -11.97 2.60
N PHE A 62 -1.87 -11.45 1.44
CA PHE A 62 -0.96 -10.95 0.42
C PHE A 62 -1.60 -9.79 -0.33
N ASP A 63 -0.77 -9.03 -1.03
CA ASP A 63 -1.24 -8.09 -2.05
C ASP A 63 -0.38 -8.14 -3.31
N ILE A 64 -0.98 -7.65 -4.39
CA ILE A 64 -0.33 -7.39 -5.68
C ILE A 64 -0.62 -5.94 -6.04
N ARG A 65 0.43 -5.20 -6.42
CA ARG A 65 0.35 -3.76 -6.67
C ARG A 65 0.95 -3.44 -8.03
N PHE A 66 0.28 -2.54 -8.75
CA PHE A 66 0.73 -1.97 -10.01
C PHE A 66 0.61 -0.46 -9.94
N ASN A 67 1.69 0.25 -10.26
CA ASN A 67 1.68 1.69 -10.49
C ASN A 67 2.22 1.95 -11.90
N GLY A 68 1.45 2.66 -12.70
CA GLY A 68 1.82 3.05 -14.06
C GLY A 68 1.77 4.56 -14.21
N TYR A 69 2.68 5.12 -15.00
CA TYR A 69 2.73 6.54 -15.32
C TYR A 69 2.61 6.72 -16.84
N LEU A 70 1.97 7.80 -17.27
CA LEU A 70 1.72 8.03 -18.68
C LEU A 70 3.02 8.52 -19.35
N PRO A 71 3.64 7.80 -20.31
CA PRO A 71 4.97 8.17 -20.80
C PRO A 71 5.03 9.56 -21.47
N SER A 72 3.94 9.99 -22.11
CA SER A 72 3.83 11.34 -22.68
C SER A 72 3.50 12.43 -21.64
N TYR A 73 3.09 12.05 -20.43
CA TYR A 73 2.80 12.97 -19.33
C TYR A 73 3.02 12.29 -17.96
N PRO A 74 4.28 12.07 -17.55
CA PRO A 74 4.64 11.20 -16.42
C PRO A 74 4.18 11.74 -15.06
N ALA A 75 3.75 13.00 -15.01
CA ALA A 75 3.09 13.57 -13.83
C ALA A 75 1.77 12.88 -13.51
N LEU A 76 1.11 12.22 -14.47
CA LEU A 76 -0.14 11.49 -14.25
C LEU A 76 0.11 10.00 -14.10
N GLY A 77 -0.27 9.47 -12.93
CA GLY A 77 -0.13 8.06 -12.58
C GLY A 77 -1.48 7.39 -12.30
N ALA A 78 -1.52 6.09 -12.53
CA ALA A 78 -2.62 5.21 -12.15
C ALA A 78 -2.10 4.09 -11.24
N LYS A 79 -2.96 3.64 -10.33
CA LYS A 79 -2.70 2.58 -9.36
C LYS A 79 -3.76 1.51 -9.48
N LEU A 80 -3.33 0.25 -9.47
CA LEU A 80 -4.18 -0.91 -9.30
C LEU A 80 -3.59 -1.79 -8.20
N MET A 81 -4.42 -2.22 -7.25
CA MET A 81 -4.02 -3.14 -6.20
C MET A 81 -5.10 -4.17 -5.97
N TYR A 82 -4.68 -5.38 -5.63
CA TYR A 82 -5.55 -6.40 -5.08
C TYR A 82 -4.93 -6.91 -3.79
N GLU A 83 -5.73 -6.99 -2.73
CA GLU A 83 -5.33 -7.51 -1.42
C GLU A 83 -6.31 -8.60 -0.95
N GLN A 84 -5.77 -9.63 -0.31
CA GLN A 84 -6.55 -10.75 0.23
C GLN A 84 -5.98 -11.17 1.59
N TYR A 85 -6.85 -11.29 2.58
CA TYR A 85 -6.49 -11.74 3.93
C TYR A 85 -7.33 -12.93 4.36
N TYR A 86 -6.83 -13.68 5.34
CA TYR A 86 -7.43 -14.94 5.77
C TYR A 86 -7.74 -14.95 7.27
N GLY A 87 -8.92 -15.44 7.61
CA GLY A 87 -9.44 -15.52 8.97
C GLY A 87 -10.97 -15.39 9.00
N ASP A 88 -11.59 -15.79 10.10
CA ASP A 88 -13.06 -15.79 10.23
C ASP A 88 -13.61 -14.38 10.46
N ASN A 89 -12.86 -13.52 11.14
CA ASN A 89 -13.27 -12.19 11.57
C ASN A 89 -12.16 -11.16 11.31
N VAL A 90 -11.86 -10.90 10.04
CA VAL A 90 -10.79 -9.98 9.61
C VAL A 90 -11.35 -8.57 9.41
N ALA A 91 -10.64 -7.58 9.93
CA ALA A 91 -10.95 -6.15 9.80
C ALA A 91 -10.22 -5.50 8.60
N LEU A 92 -10.63 -5.81 7.36
CA LEU A 92 -9.94 -5.27 6.17
C LEU A 92 -10.24 -3.79 5.90
N PHE A 93 -11.48 -3.37 6.14
CA PHE A 93 -11.93 -1.98 5.96
C PHE A 93 -11.98 -1.22 7.28
N ASN A 94 -12.55 -1.83 8.32
CA ASN A 94 -12.63 -1.29 9.68
C ASN A 94 -12.90 -2.42 10.68
N SER A 95 -12.71 -2.14 11.97
CA SER A 95 -12.93 -3.10 13.07
C SER A 95 -14.39 -3.28 13.46
N ASP A 96 -15.31 -2.42 12.99
CA ASP A 96 -16.74 -2.48 13.30
C ASP A 96 -17.44 -3.57 12.48
N LYS A 97 -16.98 -3.80 11.24
CA LYS A 97 -17.52 -4.82 10.33
C LYS A 97 -16.46 -5.85 9.93
N LEU A 98 -16.37 -6.90 10.74
CA LEU A 98 -15.48 -8.04 10.51
C LEU A 98 -16.02 -8.95 9.40
N GLN A 99 -15.10 -9.55 8.63
CA GLN A 99 -15.44 -10.36 7.46
C GLN A 99 -14.61 -11.64 7.41
N SER A 100 -15.20 -12.71 6.87
CA SER A 100 -14.50 -13.96 6.64
C SER A 100 -13.74 -13.90 5.32
N ASN A 101 -12.43 -14.16 5.39
CA ASN A 101 -11.49 -14.18 4.26
C ASN A 101 -11.70 -13.02 3.25
N PRO A 102 -11.66 -11.75 3.70
CA PRO A 102 -11.99 -10.61 2.85
C PRO A 102 -10.88 -10.32 1.84
N GLY A 103 -11.30 -9.88 0.66
CA GLY A 103 -10.43 -9.31 -0.36
C GLY A 103 -10.95 -7.95 -0.83
N ALA A 104 -10.05 -7.14 -1.36
CA ALA A 104 -10.37 -5.83 -1.91
C ALA A 104 -9.53 -5.53 -3.16
N ALA A 105 -10.14 -4.79 -4.08
CA ALA A 105 -9.49 -4.20 -5.25
C ALA A 105 -9.50 -2.68 -5.12
N THR A 106 -8.36 -2.06 -5.37
CA THR A 106 -8.18 -0.61 -5.32
C THR A 106 -7.80 -0.09 -6.68
N VAL A 107 -8.50 0.94 -7.15
CA VAL A 107 -8.15 1.70 -8.35
C VAL A 107 -7.91 3.14 -7.94
N GLY A 108 -6.77 3.70 -8.35
CA GLY A 108 -6.38 5.04 -7.97
C GLY A 108 -5.79 5.84 -9.12
N VAL A 109 -5.89 7.16 -8.99
CA VAL A 109 -5.22 8.12 -9.86
C VAL A 109 -4.42 9.10 -9.02
N ASN A 110 -3.26 9.50 -9.52
CA ASN A 110 -2.38 10.43 -8.83
C ASN A 110 -1.73 11.42 -9.79
N TYR A 111 -1.37 12.58 -9.24
CA TYR A 111 -0.74 13.69 -9.94
C TYR A 111 0.49 14.19 -9.18
N THR A 112 1.63 14.24 -9.88
CA THR A 112 2.92 14.68 -9.35
C THR A 112 3.38 15.91 -10.15
N PRO A 113 2.96 17.13 -9.78
CA PRO A 113 3.34 18.34 -10.52
C PRO A 113 4.84 18.64 -10.47
N ILE A 114 5.49 18.26 -9.38
CA ILE A 114 6.93 18.42 -9.11
C ILE A 114 7.40 17.19 -8.32
N PRO A 115 8.67 16.77 -8.40
CA PRO A 115 9.13 15.54 -7.75
C PRO A 115 8.89 15.46 -6.23
N LEU A 116 8.82 16.62 -5.57
CA LEU A 116 8.60 16.75 -4.14
C LEU A 116 7.20 16.33 -3.69
N VAL A 117 6.16 16.47 -4.52
CA VAL A 117 4.76 16.32 -4.08
C VAL A 117 3.96 15.45 -5.04
N THR A 118 3.28 14.44 -4.49
CA THR A 118 2.28 13.64 -5.20
C THR A 118 0.95 13.77 -4.46
N MET A 119 -0.14 14.00 -5.20
CA MET A 119 -1.51 13.98 -4.69
C MET A 119 -2.27 12.83 -5.35
N GLY A 120 -3.15 12.15 -4.64
CA GLY A 120 -3.88 11.02 -5.20
C GLY A 120 -5.23 10.76 -4.56
N ILE A 121 -6.06 10.06 -5.32
CA ILE A 121 -7.36 9.55 -4.90
C ILE A 121 -7.40 8.07 -5.22
N ASP A 122 -7.65 7.25 -4.22
CA ASP A 122 -7.83 5.81 -4.36
C ASP A 122 -9.27 5.44 -4.01
N TYR A 123 -9.92 4.63 -4.84
CA TYR A 123 -11.21 4.00 -4.57
C TYR A 123 -10.99 2.50 -4.34
N ARG A 124 -11.40 1.99 -3.19
CA ARG A 124 -11.28 0.57 -2.83
C ARG A 124 -12.66 -0.05 -2.72
N HIS A 125 -12.82 -1.21 -3.32
CA HIS A 125 -14.03 -2.03 -3.28
C HIS A 125 -13.69 -3.45 -2.84
N GLY A 126 -14.46 -4.04 -1.93
CA GLY A 126 -14.16 -5.36 -1.41
C GLY A 126 -15.37 -6.21 -1.01
N THR A 127 -15.06 -7.35 -0.41
CA THR A 127 -16.04 -8.33 0.07
C THR A 127 -17.16 -7.66 0.88
N GLY A 128 -18.38 -8.19 0.77
CA GLY A 128 -19.53 -7.65 1.50
C GLY A 128 -19.99 -6.26 1.04
N ASN A 129 -19.61 -5.86 -0.18
CA ASN A 129 -19.88 -4.57 -0.78
C ASN A 129 -19.33 -3.40 0.06
N GLU A 130 -18.19 -3.62 0.70
CA GLU A 130 -17.44 -2.57 1.38
C GLU A 130 -16.77 -1.66 0.36
N ASN A 131 -16.79 -0.36 0.65
CA ASN A 131 -16.23 0.66 -0.21
C ASN A 131 -15.58 1.74 0.63
N ASP A 132 -14.41 2.20 0.23
CA ASP A 132 -13.79 3.40 0.78
C ASP A 132 -13.16 4.27 -0.31
N LEU A 133 -12.88 5.51 0.07
CA LEU A 133 -12.22 6.48 -0.78
C LEU A 133 -11.17 7.20 0.05
N LEU A 134 -9.92 7.13 -0.40
CA LEU A 134 -8.76 7.69 0.28
C LEU A 134 -8.19 8.86 -0.52
N TYR A 135 -8.17 10.05 0.08
CA TYR A 135 -7.43 11.20 -0.42
C TYR A 135 -6.04 11.21 0.23
N SER A 136 -5.00 11.40 -0.58
CA SER A 136 -3.63 11.32 -0.07
C SER A 136 -2.74 12.39 -0.68
N MET A 137 -1.79 12.86 0.13
CA MET A 137 -0.72 13.77 -0.29
C MET A 137 0.61 13.26 0.28
N GLN A 138 1.60 13.05 -0.58
CA GLN A 138 2.92 12.55 -0.22
C GLN A 138 3.97 13.63 -0.48
N PHE A 139 4.90 13.78 0.47
CA PHE A 139 6.11 14.58 0.31
C PHE A 139 7.31 13.65 0.14
N ARG A 140 7.99 13.73 -1.01
CA ARG A 140 9.17 12.90 -1.34
C ARG A 140 10.41 13.77 -1.38
N TYR A 141 11.38 13.51 -0.51
CA TYR A 141 12.68 14.17 -0.55
C TYR A 141 13.75 13.22 -1.08
N GLN A 142 14.45 13.61 -2.14
CA GLN A 142 15.53 12.84 -2.76
C GLN A 142 16.89 13.39 -2.30
N PHE A 143 17.61 12.63 -1.47
CA PHE A 143 18.87 13.08 -0.85
C PHE A 143 20.00 13.35 -1.85
N ASP A 144 19.98 12.71 -3.01
CA ASP A 144 20.96 12.85 -4.08
C ASP A 144 20.66 14.01 -5.04
N LYS A 145 19.52 14.68 -4.89
CA LYS A 145 19.06 15.75 -5.79
C LYS A 145 19.11 17.12 -5.09
N PRO A 146 19.66 18.17 -5.72
CA PRO A 146 19.56 19.52 -5.19
C PRO A 146 18.10 19.97 -5.11
N TRP A 147 17.79 20.89 -4.19
CA TRP A 147 16.43 21.35 -3.93
C TRP A 147 15.68 21.80 -5.20
N SER A 148 16.35 22.55 -6.10
CA SER A 148 15.76 23.03 -7.36
C SER A 148 15.21 21.89 -8.23
N GLN A 149 15.92 20.76 -8.32
CA GLN A 149 15.46 19.59 -9.08
C GLN A 149 14.23 18.93 -8.47
N GLN A 150 13.97 19.14 -7.18
CA GLN A 150 12.81 18.56 -6.49
C GLN A 150 11.55 19.42 -6.63
N ILE A 151 11.68 20.69 -7.03
CA ILE A 151 10.58 21.65 -7.14
C ILE A 151 10.31 22.15 -8.57
N GLU A 152 10.95 21.55 -9.58
CA GLU A 152 10.77 21.88 -10.99
C GLU A 152 10.08 20.74 -11.75
N PRO A 153 9.01 21.00 -12.54
CA PRO A 153 8.22 19.95 -13.20
C PRO A 153 8.99 19.08 -14.19
N GLN A 154 10.06 19.61 -14.79
CA GLN A 154 10.85 18.90 -15.81
C GLN A 154 11.53 17.63 -15.27
N TYR A 155 11.76 17.54 -13.96
CA TYR A 155 12.41 16.40 -13.31
C TYR A 155 11.43 15.30 -12.90
N VAL A 156 10.12 15.47 -13.12
CA VAL A 156 9.12 14.43 -12.78
C VAL A 156 9.32 13.16 -13.61
N ASN A 157 9.83 13.29 -14.84
CA ASN A 157 10.14 12.14 -15.71
C ASN A 157 11.33 11.29 -15.20
N GLU A 158 12.06 11.75 -14.18
CA GLU A 158 13.21 11.05 -13.59
C GLU A 158 12.83 10.20 -12.35
N LEU A 159 11.54 10.11 -11.99
CA LEU A 159 11.01 9.34 -10.85
C LEU A 159 10.68 7.86 -11.19
#